data_AF-A0A7V9GY53-F1
#
_entry.id   AF-A0A7V9GY53-F1
#
_cell.length_a   1.000
_cell.length_b   1.000
_cell.length_c   1.000
_cell.angle_alpha   90.00
_cell.angle_beta   90.00
_cell.angle_gamma   90.00
#
_symmetry.space_group_name_H-M   'P 1'
#
loop_
_entity.id
_entity.type
_entity.pdbx_description
1 polymer ?
#
loop_
_entity_poly.entity_id
_entity_poly.type
_entity_poly.pdbx_seq_one_letter_code
_entity_poly.pdbx_strand_id
1 'polypeptide(L)'
;MTVEPHTRAFLVWTTGILALLLLVLGVALGTWTVRRSFPQTVGTVDVEGLSGTVEVLRDAQGIPQIYADNAEDLFRTQGFVLAHHCPDE
;
A
#
# COMPACT_ATOMS: atom_id res chain seq x y z
N MET A 1 -10.87 -49.87 -15.60
CA MET A 1 -11.53 -49.01 -14.59
C MET A 1 -12.22 -47.87 -15.34
N THR A 2 -13.42 -48.12 -15.85
CA THR A 2 -14.19 -47.16 -16.66
C THR A 2 -14.91 -46.22 -15.71
N VAL A 3 -14.47 -44.97 -15.64
CA VAL A 3 -15.05 -43.94 -14.79
C VAL A 3 -16.42 -43.57 -15.35
N GLU A 4 -17.47 -43.75 -14.56
CA GLU A 4 -18.85 -43.47 -14.99
C GLU A 4 -19.03 -42.00 -15.40
N PRO A 5 -19.93 -41.71 -16.37
CA PRO A 5 -20.07 -40.38 -16.96
C PRO A 5 -20.43 -39.29 -15.94
N HIS A 6 -21.16 -39.64 -14.87
CA HIS A 6 -21.47 -38.73 -13.77
C HIS A 6 -20.22 -38.34 -12.97
N THR A 7 -19.28 -39.26 -12.76
CA THR A 7 -18.03 -39.03 -12.05
C THR A 7 -17.06 -38.19 -12.86
N ARG A 8 -17.05 -38.35 -14.20
CA ARG A 8 -16.27 -37.50 -15.12
C ARG A 8 -16.79 -36.06 -15.14
N ALA A 9 -18.12 -35.88 -15.19
CA ALA A 9 -18.72 -34.56 -15.09
C ALA A 9 -18.41 -33.92 -13.72
N PHE A 10 -18.61 -34.66 -12.63
CA PHE A 10 -18.30 -34.17 -11.28
C PHE A 10 -16.84 -33.72 -11.13
N LEU A 11 -15.88 -34.48 -11.67
CA LEU A 11 -14.45 -34.12 -11.68
C LEU A 11 -14.13 -32.85 -12.50
N VAL A 12 -14.79 -32.67 -13.64
CA VAL A 12 -14.61 -31.46 -14.48
C VAL A 12 -15.18 -30.23 -13.76
N TRP A 13 -16.35 -30.36 -13.16
CA TRP A 13 -16.99 -29.27 -12.41
C TRP A 13 -16.19 -28.89 -11.16
N THR A 14 -15.71 -29.86 -10.37
CA THR A 14 -14.89 -29.60 -9.17
C THR A 14 -13.57 -28.93 -9.54
N THR A 15 -12.90 -29.40 -10.60
CA THR A 15 -11.66 -28.78 -11.09
C THR A 15 -11.90 -27.35 -11.59
N GLY A 16 -13.01 -27.12 -12.31
CA GLY A 16 -13.40 -25.79 -12.78
C GLY A 16 -13.68 -24.82 -11.62
N ILE A 17 -14.41 -25.28 -10.60
CA ILE A 17 -14.69 -24.49 -9.39
C ILE A 17 -13.39 -24.18 -8.65
N LEU A 18 -12.51 -25.16 -8.49
CA LEU A 18 -11.22 -24.96 -7.82
C LEU A 18 -10.33 -23.95 -8.56
N ALA A 19 -10.26 -24.05 -9.89
CA ALA A 19 -9.52 -23.10 -10.72
C ALA A 19 -10.10 -21.67 -10.61
N LEU A 20 -11.42 -21.53 -10.60
CA LEU A 20 -12.09 -20.25 -10.43
C LEU A 20 -11.81 -19.64 -9.04
N LEU A 21 -11.86 -20.46 -7.98
CA LEU A 21 -11.54 -20.01 -6.63
C LEU A 21 -10.09 -19.53 -6.51
N LEU A 22 -9.13 -20.26 -7.10
CA LEU A 22 -7.72 -19.85 -7.13
C LEU A 22 -7.52 -18.53 -7.90
N LEU A 23 -8.21 -18.35 -9.02
CA LEU A 23 -8.16 -17.11 -9.79
C LEU A 23 -8.68 -15.91 -8.96
N VAL A 24 -9.86 -16.06 -8.33
CA VAL A 24 -10.46 -15.02 -7.49
C VAL A 24 -9.55 -14.67 -6.31
N LEU A 25 -8.96 -15.68 -5.66
CA LEU A 25 -8.04 -15.47 -4.56
C LEU A 25 -6.76 -14.73 -5.02
N GLY A 26 -6.20 -15.10 -6.17
CA GLY A 26 -5.05 -14.42 -6.75
C GLY A 26 -5.32 -12.94 -7.04
N VAL A 27 -6.49 -12.62 -7.61
CA VAL A 27 -6.90 -11.23 -7.88
C VAL A 27 -7.15 -10.47 -6.57
N ALA A 28 -7.82 -11.07 -5.59
CA ALA A 28 -8.08 -10.44 -4.30
C ALA A 28 -6.79 -10.13 -3.53
N LEU A 29 -5.84 -11.08 -3.48
CA LEU A 29 -4.55 -10.88 -2.83
C LEU A 29 -3.68 -9.86 -3.57
N GLY A 30 -3.66 -9.91 -4.91
CA GLY A 30 -2.92 -8.91 -5.71
C GLY A 30 -3.47 -7.50 -5.51
N THR A 31 -4.80 -7.34 -5.50
CA THR A 31 -5.42 -6.03 -5.27
C THR A 31 -5.28 -5.53 -3.84
N TRP A 32 -5.28 -6.41 -2.84
CA TRP A 32 -5.05 -6.06 -1.44
C TRP A 32 -3.62 -5.61 -1.19
N THR A 33 -2.62 -6.34 -1.70
CA THR A 33 -1.21 -5.98 -1.57
C THR A 33 -0.89 -4.62 -2.21
N VAL A 34 -1.48 -4.32 -3.37
CA VAL A 34 -1.29 -3.02 -4.04
C VAL A 34 -1.95 -1.87 -3.27
N ARG A 35 -3.09 -2.12 -2.61
CA ARG A 35 -3.83 -1.09 -1.84
C ARG A 35 -3.35 -0.92 -0.40
N ARG A 36 -2.61 -1.88 0.16
CA ARG A 36 -2.07 -1.80 1.53
C ARG A 36 -0.90 -0.81 1.64
N SER A 37 -0.18 -0.57 0.55
CA SER A 37 0.98 0.32 0.50
C SER A 37 0.64 1.81 0.41
N PHE A 38 -0.52 2.25 0.87
CA PHE A 38 -0.70 3.67 1.20
C PHE A 38 -0.26 3.82 2.66
N PRO A 39 1.03 4.14 2.91
CA PRO A 39 1.46 4.49 4.25
C PRO A 39 0.51 5.56 4.81
N GLN A 40 0.26 5.51 6.10
CA GLN A 40 -0.47 6.56 6.80
C GLN A 40 0.36 7.85 6.66
N THR A 41 0.07 8.67 5.65
CA THR A 41 0.77 9.94 5.37
C THR A 41 0.11 11.12 6.05
N VAL A 42 -0.86 10.87 6.93
CA VAL A 42 -1.70 11.89 7.54
C VAL A 42 -1.49 11.82 9.04
N GLY A 43 -0.94 12.88 9.62
CA GLY A 43 -0.64 12.98 11.04
C GLY A 43 0.21 14.21 11.33
N THR A 44 0.22 14.64 12.58
CA THR A 44 1.11 15.71 13.05
C THR A 44 2.23 15.06 13.84
N VAL A 45 3.47 15.31 13.42
CA VAL A 45 4.67 14.86 14.13
C VAL A 45 5.38 16.10 14.66
N ASP A 46 5.69 16.11 15.95
CA ASP A 46 6.48 17.17 16.56
C ASP A 46 7.96 16.90 16.26
N VAL A 47 8.60 17.82 15.56
CA VAL A 47 10.03 17.70 15.18
C VAL A 47 10.80 18.77 15.91
N GLU A 48 11.67 18.33 16.82
CA GLU A 48 12.49 19.23 17.62
C GLU A 48 13.40 20.09 16.71
N GLY A 49 13.42 21.40 16.96
CA GLY A 49 14.26 22.34 16.20
C GLY A 49 13.58 23.00 14.99
N LEU A 50 12.28 22.80 14.79
CA LEU A 50 11.47 23.64 13.90
C LEU A 50 11.11 24.95 14.59
N SER A 51 11.30 26.07 13.88
CA SER A 51 10.91 27.40 14.37
C SER A 51 9.45 27.73 14.11
N GLY A 52 8.81 27.02 13.18
CA GLY A 52 7.40 27.17 12.82
C GLY A 52 6.78 25.87 12.28
N THR A 53 5.53 25.97 11.85
CA THR A 53 4.80 24.83 11.27
C THR A 53 5.24 24.57 9.83
N VAL A 54 5.52 23.30 9.51
CA VAL A 54 5.86 22.85 8.16
C VAL A 54 4.81 21.86 7.68
N GLU A 55 4.27 22.10 6.48
CA GLU A 55 3.27 21.22 5.87
C GLU A 55 3.92 20.32 4.81
N VAL A 56 3.64 19.01 4.89
CA VAL A 56 4.15 18.01 3.95
C VAL A 56 2.98 17.32 3.26
N LEU A 57 2.80 17.61 1.97
CA LEU A 57 1.75 17.03 1.14
C LEU A 57 2.35 16.02 0.18
N ARG A 58 1.72 14.85 0.00
CA ARG A 58 2.11 13.89 -1.03
C ARG A 58 1.06 13.87 -2.12
N ASP A 59 1.50 13.91 -3.37
CA ASP A 59 0.60 13.78 -4.52
C ASP A 59 0.14 12.33 -4.70
N ALA A 60 -0.71 12.08 -5.70
CA ALA A 60 -1.22 10.75 -6.01
C ALA A 60 -0.13 9.75 -6.46
N GLN A 61 1.08 10.24 -6.78
CA GLN A 61 2.26 9.44 -7.11
C GLN A 61 3.22 9.29 -5.93
N GLY A 62 2.88 9.83 -4.75
CA GLY A 62 3.69 9.76 -3.53
C GLY A 62 4.83 10.78 -3.45
N ILE A 63 4.89 11.75 -4.37
CA ILE A 63 5.94 12.79 -4.40
C ILE A 63 5.67 13.80 -3.27
N PRO A 64 6.60 13.99 -2.32
CA PRO A 64 6.44 14.94 -1.22
C PRO A 64 6.68 16.39 -1.68
N GLN A 65 5.76 17.28 -1.32
CA GLN A 65 5.83 18.73 -1.44
C GLN A 65 5.88 19.32 -0.04
N ILE A 66 6.88 20.17 0.24
CA ILE A 66 7.17 20.68 1.58
C ILE A 66 6.99 22.20 1.55
N TYR A 67 6.14 22.72 2.45
CA TYR A 67 5.85 24.15 2.58
C TYR A 67 6.27 24.62 3.97
N ALA A 68 7.13 25.64 4.02
CA ALA A 68 7.59 26.26 5.25
C ALA A 68 7.73 27.78 5.07
N ASP A 69 7.57 28.52 6.16
CA ASP A 69 7.67 29.99 6.16
C ASP A 69 9.12 30.50 6.04
N ASN A 70 10.10 29.64 6.28
CA ASN A 70 11.52 29.97 6.19
C ASN A 70 12.33 28.81 5.59
N ALA A 71 13.49 29.16 5.02
CA ALA A 71 14.36 28.19 4.34
C ALA A 71 15.00 27.18 5.30
N GLU A 72 15.27 27.58 6.55
CA GLU A 72 15.94 26.73 7.53
C GLU A 72 15.08 25.52 7.90
N ASP A 73 13.80 25.77 8.19
CA ASP A 73 12.80 24.74 8.48
C ASP A 73 12.53 23.87 7.24
N LEU A 74 12.48 24.46 6.04
CA LEU A 74 12.33 23.73 4.78
C LEU A 74 13.45 22.69 4.58
N PHE A 75 14.70 23.08 4.78
CA PHE A 75 15.84 22.18 4.62
C PHE A 75 15.92 21.13 5.74
N ARG A 76 15.58 21.48 6.98
CA ARG A 76 15.48 20.50 8.07
C ARG A 76 14.42 19.45 7.78
N THR A 77 13.22 19.87 7.38
CA THR A 77 12.13 18.94 7.07
C THR A 77 12.44 18.11 5.84
N GLN A 78 13.14 18.65 4.82
CA GLN A 78 13.64 17.83 3.71
C GLN A 78 14.55 16.70 4.21
N GLY A 79 15.51 17.00 5.09
CA GLY A 79 16.37 15.98 5.70
C GLY A 79 15.57 14.94 6.49
N PHE A 80 14.58 15.37 7.26
CA PHE A 80 13.68 14.49 8.00
C PHE A 80 12.89 13.55 7.08
N VAL A 81 12.26 14.08 6.03
CA VAL A 81 11.48 13.30 5.04
C VAL A 81 12.36 12.31 4.28
N LEU A 82 13.62 12.64 4.01
CA LEU A 82 14.58 11.74 3.37
C LEU A 82 15.08 10.63 4.32
N ALA A 83 15.29 10.96 5.60
CA ALA A 83 15.79 10.01 6.59
C ALA A 83 14.70 9.06 7.10
N HIS A 84 13.45 9.53 7.16
CA HIS A 84 12.34 8.79 7.72
C HIS A 84 11.56 8.06 6.61
N HIS A 85 12.00 6.84 6.33
CA HIS A 85 11.05 5.74 6.16
C HIS A 85 10.33 5.59 7.51
N CYS A 86 9.00 5.75 7.54
CA CYS A 86 8.20 5.57 8.75
C CYS A 86 8.48 4.17 9.33
N PRO A 87 8.97 4.01 10.57
CA PRO A 87 8.78 2.75 11.27
C PRO A 87 7.27 2.60 11.45
N ASP A 88 6.72 1.53 10.89
CA ASP A 88 5.41 1.04 11.30
C ASP A 88 5.48 0.76 12.81
N GLU A 89 4.45 1.13 13.59
CA GLU A 89 4.34 0.69 14.98
C GLU A 89 4.41 -0.85 15.10
#